data_AF-R6N1I8-F1
#
_entry.id   AF-R6N1I8-F1
#
_cell.length_a   1.000
_cell.length_b   1.000
_cell.length_c   1.000
_cell.angle_alpha   90.00
_cell.angle_beta   90.00
_cell.angle_gamma   90.00
#
_symmetry.space_group_name_H-M   'P 1'
#
loop_
_entity.id
_entity.type
_entity.pdbx_description
1 polymer ?
#
loop_
_entity_poly.entity_id
_entity_poly.type
_entity_poly.pdbx_seq_one_letter_code
_entity_poly.pdbx_strand_id
1 'polypeptide(L)'
;MNNKLYSIKKLGFSIDWTLIEIGLYGKAFIKPQITKSEVIQYCYTLLEHKTTYEKTVVELICEKDNDANFKKLVSKLISYDKTVDIDICLRKWRAFILWNLLSHLTSDYMQNLLEINEFWAEMGFPENVDHIYPSSKNISIYFTSVNCNRIIKKNTHWLHNEIAQIMKLQ
;
A
#
# COMPACT_ATOMS: atom_id res chain seq x y z
N MET A 1 -7.36 -12.51 10.70
CA MET A 1 -7.15 -11.41 9.73
C MET A 1 -5.86 -10.70 10.09
N ASN A 2 -4.92 -10.60 9.16
CA ASN A 2 -3.69 -9.83 9.35
C ASN A 2 -3.98 -8.38 8.93
N ASN A 3 -3.96 -7.44 9.88
CA ASN A 3 -4.22 -6.03 9.63
C ASN A 3 -3.12 -5.43 8.75
N LYS A 4 -3.50 -4.83 7.63
CA LYS A 4 -2.54 -4.33 6.63
C LYS A 4 -1.64 -3.23 7.18
N LEU A 5 -2.10 -2.43 8.14
CA LEU A 5 -1.27 -1.39 8.78
C LEU A 5 -0.07 -2.01 9.52
N TYR A 6 -0.22 -3.19 10.13
CA TYR A 6 0.91 -3.90 10.73
C TYR A 6 1.87 -4.47 9.69
N SER A 7 1.35 -4.96 8.56
CA SER A 7 2.19 -5.42 7.45
C SER A 7 2.99 -4.27 6.83
N ILE A 8 2.39 -3.09 6.68
CA ILE A 8 3.09 -1.87 6.26
C ILE A 8 4.21 -1.50 7.24
N LYS A 9 3.93 -1.56 8.55
CA LYS A 9 4.96 -1.33 9.58
C LYS A 9 6.10 -2.36 9.51
N LYS A 10 5.80 -3.62 9.18
CA LYS A 10 6.80 -4.69 8.95
C LYS A 10 7.68 -4.43 7.73
N LEU A 11 7.20 -3.69 6.73
CA LEU A 11 8.02 -3.20 5.60
C LEU A 11 8.95 -2.04 5.99
N GLY A 12 8.87 -1.56 7.23
CA GLY A 12 9.69 -0.45 7.74
C GLY A 12 9.09 0.93 7.54
N PHE A 13 7.83 1.03 7.09
CA PHE A 13 7.16 2.31 6.87
C PHE A 13 6.51 2.85 8.14
N SER A 14 6.63 4.17 8.37
CA SER A 14 5.82 4.86 9.37
C SER A 14 4.34 4.87 8.97
N ILE A 15 3.46 4.80 9.98
CA ILE A 15 2.01 4.84 9.82
C ILE A 15 1.52 6.21 10.31
N ASP A 16 1.32 7.11 9.37
CA ASP A 16 0.77 8.44 9.59
C ASP A 16 -0.74 8.42 9.26
N TRP A 17 -1.53 9.33 9.83
CA TRP A 17 -2.97 9.39 9.59
C TRP A 17 -3.30 9.75 8.14
N THR A 18 -2.43 10.47 7.44
CA THR A 18 -2.55 10.70 6.00
C THR A 18 -2.49 9.38 5.21
N LEU A 19 -1.61 8.45 5.61
CA LEU A 19 -1.53 7.12 5.00
C LEU A 19 -2.82 6.33 5.25
N ILE A 20 -3.35 6.41 6.48
CA ILE A 20 -4.61 5.74 6.87
C ILE A 20 -5.79 6.28 6.06
N GLU A 21 -5.90 7.60 5.88
CA GLU A 21 -6.97 8.21 5.10
C GLU A 21 -6.96 7.74 3.64
N ILE A 22 -5.78 7.73 3.00
CA ILE A 22 -5.62 7.19 1.64
C ILE A 22 -6.00 5.71 1.60
N GLY A 23 -5.61 4.94 2.62
CA GLY A 23 -5.98 3.54 2.71
C GLY A 23 -7.49 3.31 2.87
N LEU A 24 -8.20 4.16 3.60
CA LEU A 24 -9.63 4.03 3.84
C LEU A 24 -10.47 4.47 2.64
N TYR A 25 -10.10 5.58 2.01
CA TYR A 25 -10.97 6.26 1.03
C TYR A 25 -10.41 6.23 -0.39
N GLY A 26 -9.18 5.78 -0.57
CA GLY A 26 -8.46 5.84 -1.84
C GLY A 26 -7.98 7.25 -2.16
N LYS A 27 -6.99 7.34 -3.06
CA LYS A 27 -6.48 8.60 -3.63
C LYS A 27 -5.69 8.31 -4.90
N ALA A 28 -5.91 9.11 -5.95
CA ALA A 28 -5.28 8.93 -7.26
C ALA A 28 -5.45 7.47 -7.76
N PHE A 29 -4.36 6.76 -8.02
CA PHE A 29 -4.35 5.36 -8.48
C PHE A 29 -4.53 4.33 -7.33
N ILE A 30 -4.53 4.76 -6.07
CA ILE A 30 -4.74 3.88 -4.92
C ILE A 30 -6.24 3.79 -4.63
N LYS A 31 -6.83 2.62 -4.89
CA LYS A 31 -8.19 2.26 -4.42
C LYS A 31 -8.17 2.04 -2.89
N PRO A 32 -9.32 2.08 -2.18
CA PRO A 32 -9.41 1.71 -0.77
C PRO A 32 -8.72 0.36 -0.49
N GLN A 33 -7.80 0.36 0.46
CA GLN A 33 -6.98 -0.79 0.83
C GLN A 33 -7.33 -1.36 2.20
N ILE A 34 -7.81 -0.54 3.14
CA ILE A 34 -8.10 -0.95 4.51
C ILE A 34 -9.53 -0.62 4.91
N THR A 35 -9.98 -1.29 5.96
CA THR A 35 -11.32 -1.10 6.53
C THR A 35 -11.28 -0.26 7.80
N LYS A 36 -12.44 0.28 8.21
CA LYS A 36 -12.59 0.91 9.53
C LYS A 36 -12.17 -0.03 10.66
N SER A 37 -12.48 -1.31 10.56
CA SER A 37 -12.10 -2.33 11.55
C SER A 37 -10.59 -2.42 11.75
N GLU A 38 -9.82 -2.39 10.66
CA GLU A 38 -8.35 -2.37 10.74
C GLU A 38 -7.81 -1.08 11.39
N VAL A 39 -8.43 0.06 11.10
CA VAL A 39 -8.07 1.33 11.76
C VAL A 39 -8.39 1.31 13.24
N ILE A 40 -9.54 0.77 13.64
CA ILE A 40 -9.90 0.61 15.05
C ILE A 40 -8.93 -0.32 15.78
N GLN A 41 -8.54 -1.44 15.15
CA GLN A 41 -7.55 -2.33 15.75
C GLN A 41 -6.20 -1.62 15.93
N TYR A 42 -5.79 -0.81 14.96
CA TYR A 42 -4.59 0.03 15.09
C TYR A 42 -4.72 1.06 16.22
N CYS A 43 -5.89 1.69 16.37
CA CYS A 43 -6.18 2.62 17.46
C CYS A 43 -5.98 2.00 18.84
N TYR A 44 -6.41 0.76 19.05
CA TYR A 44 -6.17 0.06 20.32
C TYR A 44 -4.67 -0.06 20.62
N THR A 45 -3.84 -0.37 19.61
CA THR A 45 -2.37 -0.42 19.80
C THR A 45 -1.76 0.96 20.11
N LEU A 46 -2.34 2.05 19.59
CA LEU A 46 -1.90 3.40 19.94
C LEU A 46 -2.20 3.74 21.41
N LEU A 47 -3.34 3.29 21.94
CA LEU A 47 -3.71 3.50 23.34
C LEU A 47 -2.83 2.71 24.30
N GLU A 48 -2.34 1.54 23.91
CA GLU A 48 -1.38 0.75 24.70
C GLU A 48 -0.01 1.44 24.84
N HIS A 49 0.40 2.23 23.85
CA HIS A 49 1.73 2.83 23.78
C HIS A 49 1.81 4.30 24.22
N LYS A 50 0.69 4.88 24.71
CA LYS A 50 0.48 6.30 25.02
C LYS A 50 0.71 7.22 23.81
N THR A 51 -0.27 8.05 23.48
CA THR A 51 -0.19 9.00 22.36
C THR A 51 -0.66 10.40 22.80
N THR A 52 -0.14 11.45 22.15
CA THR A 52 -0.48 12.84 22.51
C THR A 52 -1.92 13.22 22.19
N TYR A 53 -2.62 12.40 21.40
CA TYR A 53 -3.98 12.63 20.93
C TYR A 53 -4.95 11.50 21.34
N GLU A 54 -4.70 10.84 22.47
CA GLU A 54 -5.50 9.74 23.04
C GLU A 54 -7.01 10.02 23.02
N LYS A 55 -7.42 11.24 23.42
CA LYS A 55 -8.83 11.63 23.43
C LYS A 55 -9.48 11.50 22.05
N THR A 56 -8.82 11.98 20.99
CA THR A 56 -9.36 11.91 19.63
C THR A 56 -9.36 10.48 19.09
N VAL A 57 -8.40 9.64 19.50
CA VAL A 57 -8.40 8.20 19.19
C VAL A 57 -9.57 7.48 19.86
N VAL A 58 -9.85 7.78 21.14
CA VAL A 58 -11.02 7.22 21.84
C VAL A 58 -12.32 7.67 21.18
N GLU A 59 -12.46 8.96 20.85
CA GLU A 59 -13.61 9.49 20.10
C GLU A 59 -13.80 8.74 18.77
N LEU A 60 -12.72 8.47 18.02
CA LEU A 60 -12.78 7.74 16.76
C LEU A 60 -13.29 6.30 16.95
N ILE A 61 -12.86 5.62 18.01
CA ILE A 61 -13.33 4.26 18.35
C ILE A 61 -14.84 4.26 18.67
N CYS A 62 -15.31 5.26 19.42
CA CYS A 62 -16.73 5.39 19.76
C CYS A 62 -17.60 5.65 18.51
N GLU A 63 -17.09 6.38 17.52
CA GLU A 63 -17.82 6.71 16.29
C GLU A 63 -17.64 5.68 15.16
N LYS A 64 -17.18 4.45 15.46
CA LYS A 64 -16.96 3.39 14.46
C LYS A 64 -18.16 3.11 13.54
N ASP A 65 -19.37 3.32 14.04
CA ASP A 65 -20.64 3.04 13.35
C ASP A 65 -21.22 4.29 12.65
N ASN A 66 -20.61 5.46 12.82
CA ASN A 66 -21.03 6.72 12.20
C ASN A 66 -19.99 7.20 11.18
N ASP A 67 -20.22 6.92 9.89
CA ASP A 67 -19.27 7.20 8.82
C ASP A 67 -18.87 8.69 8.71
N ALA A 68 -19.83 9.59 8.91
CA ALA A 68 -19.58 11.02 8.78
C ALA A 68 -18.67 11.54 9.91
N ASN A 69 -18.93 11.11 11.14
CA ASN A 69 -18.11 11.49 12.29
C ASN A 69 -16.75 10.77 12.26
N PHE A 70 -16.72 9.49 11.88
CA PHE A 70 -15.48 8.73 11.72
C PHE A 70 -14.53 9.44 10.74
N LYS A 71 -15.04 9.82 9.56
CA LYS A 71 -14.25 10.55 8.57
C LYS A 71 -13.72 11.89 9.10
N LYS A 72 -14.57 12.67 9.78
CA LYS A 72 -14.16 13.96 10.40
C LYS A 72 -13.05 13.77 11.43
N LEU A 73 -13.13 12.71 12.24
CA LEU A 73 -12.13 12.41 13.27
C LEU A 73 -10.82 11.93 12.66
N VAL A 74 -10.84 11.13 11.59
CA VAL A 74 -9.62 10.80 10.80
C VAL A 74 -8.98 12.07 10.25
N SER A 75 -9.76 12.98 9.65
CA SER A 75 -9.23 14.25 9.14
C SER A 75 -8.68 15.16 10.25
N LYS A 76 -9.28 15.13 11.45
CA LYS A 76 -8.74 15.83 12.63
C LYS A 76 -7.42 15.21 13.07
N LEU A 77 -7.29 13.89 13.02
CA LEU A 77 -6.06 13.19 13.39
C LEU A 77 -4.90 13.50 12.44
N ILE A 78 -5.18 13.71 11.16
CA ILE A 78 -4.18 14.19 10.18
C ILE A 78 -3.54 15.51 10.62
N SER A 79 -4.29 16.42 11.26
CA SER A 79 -3.71 17.69 11.72
C SER A 79 -2.65 17.56 12.82
N TYR A 80 -2.54 16.39 13.47
CA TYR A 80 -1.47 16.12 14.43
C TYR A 80 -0.21 15.54 13.78
N ASP A 81 -0.29 15.05 12.54
CA ASP A 81 0.89 14.65 11.81
C ASP A 81 1.70 15.91 11.44
N LYS A 82 3.03 15.82 11.48
CA LYS A 82 3.89 16.81 10.80
C LYS A 82 3.52 16.84 9.31
N THR A 83 3.90 17.88 8.56
CA THR A 83 3.67 17.93 7.11
C THR A 83 4.10 16.62 6.43
N VAL A 84 3.13 15.75 6.16
CA VAL A 84 3.33 14.46 5.51
C VAL A 84 3.25 14.69 4.01
N ASP A 85 4.26 14.24 3.30
CA ASP A 85 4.23 14.26 1.85
C ASP A 85 3.26 13.18 1.35
N ILE A 86 2.20 13.64 0.69
CA ILE A 86 1.18 12.78 0.08
C ILE A 86 1.81 11.84 -0.95
N ASP A 87 2.83 12.28 -1.69
CA ASP A 87 3.54 11.43 -2.65
C ASP A 87 4.20 10.24 -1.95
N ILE A 88 4.86 10.49 -0.82
CA ILE A 88 5.46 9.41 -0.01
C ILE A 88 4.38 8.42 0.45
N CYS A 89 3.20 8.87 0.88
CA CYS A 89 2.10 7.98 1.25
C CYS A 89 1.60 7.13 0.07
N LEU A 90 1.46 7.71 -1.13
CA LEU A 90 1.06 6.98 -2.33
C LEU A 90 2.11 5.93 -2.72
N ARG A 91 3.41 6.28 -2.60
CA ARG A 91 4.53 5.37 -2.83
C ARG A 91 4.56 4.21 -1.83
N LYS A 92 4.32 4.48 -0.52
CA LYS A 92 4.18 3.45 0.52
C LYS A 92 3.07 2.45 0.16
N TRP A 93 1.89 2.94 -0.24
CA TRP A 93 0.78 2.08 -0.66
C TRP A 93 1.13 1.25 -1.89
N ARG A 94 1.70 1.85 -2.93
CA ARG A 94 2.14 1.14 -4.14
C ARG A 94 3.14 0.02 -3.83
N ALA A 95 4.15 0.31 -3.01
CA ALA A 95 5.13 -0.67 -2.58
C ALA A 95 4.48 -1.81 -1.78
N PHE A 96 3.57 -1.49 -0.84
CA PHE A 96 2.84 -2.50 -0.07
C PHE A 96 1.97 -3.41 -0.96
N ILE A 97 1.24 -2.84 -1.91
CA ILE A 97 0.36 -3.61 -2.80
C ILE A 97 1.20 -4.53 -3.71
N LEU A 98 2.33 -4.04 -4.24
CA LEU A 98 3.26 -4.87 -5.01
C LEU A 98 3.86 -5.99 -4.16
N TRP A 99 4.31 -5.68 -2.95
CA TRP A 99 4.83 -6.69 -2.02
C TRP A 99 3.79 -7.79 -1.74
N ASN A 100 2.55 -7.39 -1.51
CA ASN A 100 1.45 -8.32 -1.28
C ASN A 100 1.18 -9.17 -2.53
N LEU A 101 1.16 -8.58 -3.72
CA LEU A 101 1.00 -9.32 -4.98
C LEU A 101 2.11 -10.37 -5.15
N LEU A 102 3.38 -9.95 -5.06
CA LEU A 102 4.53 -10.83 -5.25
C LEU A 102 4.57 -11.99 -4.23
N SER A 103 4.05 -11.78 -3.02
CA SER A 103 4.00 -12.79 -1.97
C SER A 103 2.92 -13.86 -2.16
N HIS A 104 1.96 -13.63 -3.08
CA HIS A 104 0.84 -14.54 -3.37
C HIS A 104 0.85 -15.09 -4.80
N LEU A 105 1.92 -14.85 -5.55
CA LEU A 105 2.09 -15.44 -6.89
C LEU A 105 2.05 -16.97 -6.80
N THR A 106 1.46 -17.58 -7.82
CA THR A 106 1.26 -19.03 -7.89
C THR A 106 2.39 -19.71 -8.68
N SER A 107 2.27 -21.02 -8.93
CA SER A 107 3.15 -21.71 -9.89
C SER A 107 2.78 -21.45 -11.35
N ASP A 108 1.62 -20.85 -11.63
CA ASP A 108 1.16 -20.56 -12.99
C ASP A 108 1.83 -19.28 -13.51
N TYR A 109 2.77 -19.44 -14.42
CA TYR A 109 3.53 -18.33 -14.98
C TYR A 109 2.67 -17.40 -15.86
N MET A 110 1.61 -17.90 -16.51
CA MET A 110 0.75 -17.06 -17.34
C MET A 110 -0.10 -16.17 -16.45
N GLN A 111 -0.71 -16.74 -15.42
CA GLN A 111 -1.49 -15.99 -14.45
C GLN A 111 -0.62 -14.92 -13.78
N ASN A 112 0.55 -15.28 -13.27
CA ASN A 112 1.47 -14.33 -12.63
C ASN A 112 1.88 -13.18 -13.56
N LEU A 113 2.11 -13.46 -14.84
CA LEU A 113 2.44 -12.42 -15.82
C LEU A 113 1.28 -11.45 -16.05
N LEU A 114 0.04 -11.95 -16.08
CA LEU A 114 -1.15 -11.11 -16.24
C LEU A 114 -1.34 -10.21 -15.01
N GLU A 115 -1.30 -10.79 -13.81
CA GLU A 115 -1.50 -10.05 -12.56
C GLU A 115 -0.47 -8.91 -12.38
N ILE A 116 0.80 -9.15 -12.73
CA ILE A 116 1.84 -8.11 -12.67
C ILE A 116 1.58 -6.99 -13.69
N ASN A 117 1.12 -7.31 -14.90
CA ASN A 117 0.82 -6.29 -15.91
C ASN A 117 -0.39 -5.46 -15.50
N GLU A 118 -1.45 -6.11 -14.99
CA GLU A 118 -2.64 -5.44 -14.48
C GLU A 118 -2.30 -4.52 -13.32
N PHE A 119 -1.48 -4.98 -12.38
CA PHE A 119 -1.00 -4.14 -11.27
C PHE A 119 -0.36 -2.84 -11.78
N TRP A 120 0.57 -2.92 -12.73
CA TRP A 120 1.24 -1.72 -13.22
C TRP A 120 0.34 -0.83 -14.07
N ALA A 121 -0.59 -1.41 -14.81
CA ALA A 121 -1.64 -0.67 -15.52
C ALA A 121 -2.51 0.16 -14.59
N GLU A 122 -2.80 -0.35 -13.39
CA GLU A 122 -3.53 0.42 -12.39
C GLU A 122 -2.66 1.46 -11.68
N MET A 123 -1.39 1.17 -11.42
CA MET A 123 -0.49 1.97 -10.56
C MET A 123 0.23 3.12 -11.28
N GLY A 124 -0.11 3.39 -12.54
CA GLY A 124 0.32 4.57 -13.29
C GLY A 124 1.77 4.57 -13.80
N PHE A 125 2.46 3.42 -13.72
CA PHE A 125 3.84 3.19 -14.21
C PHE A 125 4.90 4.21 -13.74
N PRO A 126 5.76 3.85 -12.77
CA PRO A 126 6.93 4.67 -12.45
C PRO A 126 7.90 4.72 -13.64
N GLU A 127 8.56 5.85 -13.86
CA GLU A 127 9.51 6.06 -14.98
C GLU A 127 10.62 4.99 -15.08
N ASN A 128 10.95 4.32 -13.97
CA ASN A 128 12.08 3.38 -13.86
C ASN A 128 11.70 1.90 -13.98
N VAL A 129 10.50 1.58 -14.45
CA VAL A 129 10.09 0.17 -14.64
C VAL A 129 10.08 -0.16 -16.14
N ASP A 130 10.98 -1.05 -16.55
CA ASP A 130 11.01 -1.56 -17.93
C ASP A 130 9.76 -2.40 -18.22
N HIS A 131 8.78 -1.81 -18.88
CA HIS A 131 7.58 -2.52 -19.32
C HIS A 131 7.75 -3.04 -20.74
N ILE A 132 7.75 -4.36 -20.88
CA ILE A 132 7.60 -5.02 -22.18
C ILE A 132 6.20 -5.60 -22.18
N TYR A 133 5.28 -5.04 -22.96
CA TYR A 133 3.96 -5.64 -23.13
C TYR A 133 4.02 -6.82 -24.10
N PRO A 134 3.17 -7.85 -23.91
CA PRO A 134 2.92 -8.82 -24.95
C PRO A 134 2.28 -8.11 -26.15
N SER A 135 2.76 -8.46 -27.34
CA SER A 135 2.30 -8.03 -28.65
C SER A 135 2.30 -9.25 -29.56
N SER A 136 1.62 -9.16 -30.70
CA SER A 136 1.62 -10.24 -31.70
C SER A 136 3.02 -10.71 -32.11
N LYS A 137 4.03 -9.84 -32.00
CA LYS A 137 5.43 -10.11 -32.39
C LYS A 137 6.25 -10.87 -31.33
N ASN A 138 5.88 -10.80 -30.05
CA ASN A 138 6.66 -11.39 -28.95
C ASN A 138 5.83 -12.31 -28.04
N ILE A 139 4.57 -12.60 -28.37
CA ILE A 139 3.66 -13.33 -27.48
C ILE A 139 4.18 -14.72 -27.09
N SER A 140 4.79 -15.44 -28.02
CA SER A 140 5.35 -16.79 -27.83
C SER A 140 6.55 -16.82 -26.88
N ILE A 141 7.34 -15.73 -26.83
CA ILE A 141 8.49 -15.60 -25.93
C ILE A 141 8.11 -14.91 -24.61
N TYR A 142 7.01 -14.16 -24.59
CA TYR A 142 6.52 -13.44 -23.43
C TYR A 142 5.91 -14.37 -22.39
N PHE A 143 4.99 -15.24 -22.81
CA PHE A 143 4.32 -16.20 -21.92
C PHE A 143 5.16 -17.45 -21.72
N THR A 144 6.29 -17.28 -21.04
CA THR A 144 7.19 -18.38 -20.67
C THR A 144 7.54 -18.29 -19.19
N SER A 145 7.82 -19.43 -18.55
CA SER A 145 8.28 -19.48 -17.16
C SER A 145 9.59 -18.71 -16.95
N VAL A 146 10.50 -18.78 -17.92
CA VAL A 146 11.77 -18.04 -17.91
C VAL A 146 11.53 -16.53 -17.88
N ASN A 147 10.64 -16.02 -18.75
CA ASN A 147 10.32 -14.60 -18.78
C ASN A 147 9.56 -14.15 -17.52
N CYS A 148 8.62 -14.97 -17.02
CA CYS A 148 7.92 -14.73 -15.76
C CYS A 148 8.91 -14.56 -14.60
N ASN A 149 9.85 -15.49 -14.44
CA ASN A 149 10.90 -15.41 -13.40
C ASN A 149 11.75 -14.13 -13.53
N ARG A 150 12.08 -13.72 -14.76
CA ARG A 150 12.81 -12.49 -15.02
C ARG A 150 12.01 -11.26 -14.61
N ILE A 151 10.73 -11.21 -14.93
CA ILE A 151 9.82 -10.10 -14.58
C ILE A 151 9.61 -10.03 -13.06
N ILE A 152 9.40 -11.16 -12.39
CA ILE A 152 9.31 -11.23 -10.92
C ILE A 152 10.59 -10.66 -10.30
N LYS A 153 11.78 -11.10 -10.72
CA LYS A 153 13.06 -10.59 -10.21
C LYS A 153 13.21 -9.07 -10.38
N LYS A 154 12.82 -8.53 -11.53
CA LYS A 154 12.84 -7.07 -11.77
C LYS A 154 11.91 -6.33 -10.80
N ASN A 155 10.69 -6.82 -10.60
CA ASN A 155 9.72 -6.24 -9.69
C ASN A 155 10.17 -6.31 -8.23
N THR A 156 10.73 -7.44 -7.80
CA THR A 156 11.32 -7.59 -6.47
C THR A 156 12.48 -6.61 -6.25
N HIS A 157 13.36 -6.45 -7.26
CA HIS A 157 14.46 -5.49 -7.18
C HIS A 157 13.95 -4.04 -7.08
N TRP A 158 12.98 -3.66 -7.91
CA TRP A 158 12.34 -2.35 -7.84
C TRP A 158 11.72 -2.11 -6.46
N LEU A 159 11.00 -3.09 -5.92
CA LEU A 159 10.34 -3.00 -4.62
C LEU A 159 11.35 -2.74 -3.49
N HIS A 160 12.47 -3.48 -3.47
CA HIS A 160 13.52 -3.27 -2.46
C HIS A 160 14.13 -1.86 -2.56
N ASN A 161 14.39 -1.38 -3.78
CA ASN A 161 14.93 -0.04 -3.98
C ASN A 161 13.93 1.03 -3.54
N GLU A 162 12.65 0.88 -3.88
CA GLU A 162 11.59 1.82 -3.51
C GLU A 162 11.41 1.89 -1.98
N ILE A 163 11.36 0.73 -1.31
CA ILE A 163 11.31 0.67 0.16
C ILE A 163 12.51 1.41 0.76
N ALA A 164 13.72 1.12 0.29
CA ALA A 164 14.94 1.74 0.80
C ALA A 164 14.98 3.26 0.57
N GLN A 165 14.41 3.76 -0.53
CA GLN A 165 14.31 5.19 -0.80
C GLN A 165 13.28 5.87 0.12
N ILE A 166 12.08 5.30 0.25
CA ILE A 166 11.03 5.82 1.15
C ILE A 166 11.55 5.89 2.58
N MET A 167 12.26 4.85 3.04
CA MET A 167 12.80 4.80 4.40
C MET A 167 13.82 5.91 4.70
N LYS A 168 14.47 6.47 3.68
CA LYS A 168 15.39 7.61 3.85
C LYS A 168 14.68 8.96 3.93
N LEU A 169 13.41 9.03 3.52
CA LEU A 169 12.63 10.27 3.36
C LEU A 169 11.62 10.50 4.49
N GLN A 170 11.32 9.47 5.29
CA GLN A 170 10.31 9.48 6.35
C GLN A 170 10.86 9.84 7.73
#